data_AF-A0A0W0WIJ6-F1
#
_entry.id   AF-A0A0W0WIJ6-F1
#
_cell.length_a   1.000
_cell.length_b   1.000
_cell.length_c   1.000
_cell.angle_alpha   90.00
_cell.angle_beta   90.00
_cell.angle_gamma   90.00
#
_symmetry.space_group_name_H-M   'P 1'
#
loop_
_entity.id
_entity.type
_entity.pdbx_description
1 polymer ?
#
loop_
_entity_poly.entity_id
_entity_poly.type
_entity_poly.pdbx_seq_one_letter_code
_entity_poly.pdbx_strand_id
1 'polypeptide(L)'
;MSSQYWVEATFKRSNGFSLAVDIQFDYFIPPVFQDWQDKSFGSIQILQILHSNTKEPIIDLQLDEMITLRRICWDYLEEKKLLITSKVRSLFPK
;
A
#
# COMPACT_ATOMS: atom_id res chain seq x y z
N MET A 1 11.16 -11.09 3.61
CA MET A 1 11.91 -9.82 3.72
C MET A 1 10.91 -8.70 3.48
N SER A 2 10.85 -7.71 4.37
CA SER A 2 10.00 -6.52 4.20
C SER A 2 10.84 -5.31 3.81
N SER A 3 10.24 -4.42 3.02
CA SER A 3 10.81 -3.12 2.67
C SER A 3 9.89 -2.03 3.21
N GLN A 4 10.48 -1.01 3.84
CA GLN A 4 9.74 0.10 4.43
C GLN A 4 9.73 1.30 3.48
N TYR A 5 8.58 1.97 3.38
CA TYR A 5 8.36 3.10 2.48
C TYR A 5 7.61 4.23 3.17
N TRP A 6 7.80 5.43 2.60
CA TRP A 6 7.07 6.64 2.92
C TRP A 6 6.45 7.20 1.65
N VAL A 7 5.17 7.56 1.71
CA VAL A 7 4.46 8.23 0.61
C VAL A 7 3.68 9.42 1.15
N GLU A 8 3.85 10.57 0.51
CA GLU A 8 3.03 11.75 0.73
C GLU A 8 1.88 11.72 -0.28
N ALA A 9 0.65 11.94 0.19
CA ALA A 9 -0.52 11.92 -0.66
C ALA A 9 -1.58 12.91 -0.18
N THR A 10 -2.47 13.30 -1.09
CA THR A 10 -3.68 14.04 -0.74
C THR A 10 -4.87 13.20 -1.18
N PHE A 11 -5.78 12.91 -0.24
CA PHE A 11 -7.00 12.16 -0.55
C PHE A 11 -8.24 12.90 -0.05
N LYS A 12 -9.40 12.57 -0.61
CA LYS A 12 -10.69 13.16 -0.24
C LYS A 12 -11.34 12.32 0.86
N ARG A 13 -11.61 12.93 2.01
CA ARG A 13 -12.35 12.35 3.12
C ARG A 13 -13.83 12.16 2.77
N SER A 14 -14.50 11.32 3.55
CA SER A 14 -15.95 11.06 3.38
C SER A 14 -16.81 12.31 3.61
N ASN A 15 -16.34 13.25 4.44
CA ASN A 15 -16.98 14.56 4.66
C ASN A 15 -16.75 15.57 3.53
N GLY A 16 -16.04 15.17 2.46
CA GLY A 16 -15.81 15.98 1.26
C GLY A 16 -14.55 16.85 1.30
N PHE A 17 -13.86 16.96 2.43
CA PHE A 17 -12.61 17.72 2.54
C PHE A 17 -11.41 16.91 2.05
N SER A 18 -10.44 17.59 1.43
CA SER A 18 -9.16 16.98 1.08
C SER A 18 -8.20 17.03 2.26
N LEU A 19 -7.47 15.94 2.49
CA LEU A 19 -6.49 15.81 3.55
C LEU A 19 -5.14 15.40 2.97
N ALA A 20 -4.11 16.19 3.25
CA ALA A 20 -2.72 15.86 2.95
C ALA A 20 -2.15 15.01 4.08
N VAL A 21 -1.62 13.84 3.73
CA VAL A 21 -1.13 12.83 4.66
C VAL A 21 0.20 12.25 4.23
N ASP A 22 1.01 11.88 5.22
CA ASP A 22 2.19 11.06 5.03
C ASP A 22 1.91 9.66 5.56
N ILE A 23 2.16 8.65 4.75
CA ILE A 23 1.87 7.25 5.06
C ILE A 23 3.19 6.49 5.14
N GLN A 24 3.48 5.95 6.31
CA GLN A 24 4.56 4.99 6.51
C GLN A 24 3.99 3.57 6.41
N PHE A 25 4.59 2.72 5.57
CA PHE A 25 4.12 1.36 5.40
C PHE A 25 5.26 0.38 5.12
N ASP A 26 5.03 -0.87 5.50
CA ASP A 26 5.86 -2.01 5.13
C ASP A 26 5.22 -2.76 3.96
N TYR A 27 6.06 -3.15 3.00
CA TYR A 27 5.70 -4.03 1.90
C TYR A 27 6.40 -5.38 2.06
N PHE A 28 5.60 -6.44 2.08
CA PHE A 28 6.07 -7.81 2.16
C PHE A 28 5.92 -8.46 0.80
N ILE A 29 7.04 -8.77 0.18
CA ILE A 29 7.10 -9.53 -1.08
C ILE A 29 6.59 -10.95 -0.81
N PRO A 30 5.70 -11.49 -1.64
CA PRO A 30 5.19 -12.83 -1.43
C PRO A 30 6.34 -13.84 -1.60
N PRO A 31 6.43 -14.88 -0.75
CA PRO A 31 7.36 -15.97 -1.01
C PRO A 31 7.00 -16.62 -2.36
N VAL A 32 8.02 -16.92 -3.16
CA VAL A 32 7.97 -17.32 -4.58
C VAL A 32 7.10 -18.57 -4.89
N PHE A 33 6.49 -19.19 -3.87
CA PHE A 33 5.83 -20.50 -3.95
C PHE A 33 4.44 -20.59 -3.28
N GLN A 34 3.71 -19.49 -3.09
CA GLN A 34 2.33 -19.55 -2.55
C GLN A 34 1.29 -19.13 -3.60
N ASP A 35 0.86 -20.11 -4.39
CA ASP A 35 -0.18 -19.95 -5.44
C ASP A 35 -1.61 -19.86 -4.89
N TRP A 36 -1.85 -20.03 -3.58
CA TRP A 36 -3.20 -20.27 -3.04
C TRP A 36 -3.80 -19.14 -2.20
N GLN A 37 -3.07 -18.03 -2.00
CA GLN A 37 -3.62 -16.83 -1.33
C GLN A 37 -3.31 -15.60 -2.17
N ASP A 38 -4.21 -15.24 -3.10
CA ASP A 38 -4.60 -13.91 -3.65
C ASP A 38 -3.68 -12.68 -3.57
N LYS A 39 -2.38 -12.83 -3.35
CA LYS A 39 -1.41 -11.77 -3.20
C LYS A 39 -0.30 -11.98 -4.21
N SER A 40 -0.68 -12.01 -5.49
CA SER A 40 0.23 -12.06 -6.64
C SER A 40 1.34 -11.00 -6.55
N PHE A 41 1.10 -9.92 -5.80
CA PHE A 41 2.00 -8.80 -5.60
C PHE A 41 2.38 -8.58 -4.12
N GLY A 42 2.14 -9.52 -3.19
CA GLY A 42 2.53 -9.37 -1.78
C GLY A 42 1.51 -8.66 -0.89
N SER A 43 1.96 -8.12 0.25
CA SER A 43 1.08 -7.43 1.20
C SER A 43 1.65 -6.11 1.72
N ILE A 44 0.75 -5.15 1.95
CA ILE A 44 1.07 -3.87 2.59
C ILE A 44 0.56 -3.88 4.03
N GLN A 45 1.40 -3.44 4.96
CA GLN A 45 1.05 -3.11 6.34
C GLN A 45 1.30 -1.63 6.57
N ILE A 46 0.25 -0.84 6.81
CA ILE A 46 0.41 0.55 7.20
C ILE A 46 0.85 0.60 8.66
N LEU A 47 1.93 1.34 8.93
CA LEU A 47 2.51 1.50 10.26
C LEU A 47 2.03 2.79 10.92
N GLN A 48 2.03 3.88 10.15
CA GLN A 48 1.68 5.20 10.64
C GLN A 48 1.07 6.06 9.54
N ILE A 49 0.12 6.90 9.91
CA ILE A 49 -0.47 7.91 9.05
C ILE A 49 -0.39 9.23 9.80
N LEU A 50 0.25 10.22 9.19
CA LEU A 50 0.49 11.53 9.77
C LEU A 50 -0.15 12.61 8.90
N HIS A 51 -0.55 13.73 9.51
CA HIS A 51 -0.83 14.95 8.76
C HIS A 51 0.47 15.47 8.13
N SER A 52 0.50 15.74 6.82
CA SER A 52 1.73 16.18 6.15
C SER A 52 2.30 17.49 6.71
N ASN A 53 1.42 18.38 7.19
CA ASN A 53 1.81 19.70 7.70
C ASN A 53 2.25 19.65 9.18
N THR A 54 1.45 19.04 10.05
CA THR A 54 1.69 19.05 11.51
C THR A 54 2.54 17.87 11.97
N LYS A 55 2.69 16.82 11.15
CA LYS A 55 3.30 15.54 11.49
C LYS A 55 2.63 14.82 12.66
N GLU A 56 1.41 15.23 13.01
CA GLU A 56 0.61 14.59 14.05
C GLU A 56 -0.08 13.33 13.53
N PRO A 57 -0.21 12.29 14.36
CA PRO A 57 -0.86 11.04 13.97
C PRO A 57 -2.36 11.24 13.75
N ILE A 58 -2.88 10.58 12.70
CA ILE A 58 -4.30 10.58 12.38
C ILE A 58 -4.92 9.31 12.95
N ILE A 59 -5.93 9.46 13.81
CA ILE A 59 -6.54 8.34 14.57
C ILE A 59 -8.03 8.15 14.28
N ASP A 60 -8.66 9.08 13.54
CA ASP A 60 -10.10 9.16 13.30
C ASP A 60 -10.52 8.72 11.88
N LEU A 61 -9.75 7.82 11.26
CA LEU A 61 -10.00 7.38 9.88
C LEU A 61 -11.09 6.32 9.81
N GLN A 62 -12.05 6.52 8.91
CA GLN A 62 -13.07 5.53 8.59
C GLN A 62 -12.49 4.38 7.75
N LEU A 63 -13.19 3.24 7.71
CA LEU A 63 -12.73 2.05 6.98
C LEU A 63 -12.49 2.35 5.48
N ASP A 64 -13.39 3.10 4.84
CA ASP A 64 -13.25 3.46 3.42
C ASP A 64 -12.06 4.38 3.16
N GLU A 65 -11.75 5.27 4.12
CA GLU A 65 -10.56 6.12 4.08
C GLU A 65 -9.30 5.26 4.21
N MET A 66 -9.29 4.27 5.13
CA MET A 66 -8.20 3.32 5.28
C MET A 66 -7.97 2.47 4.02
N ILE A 67 -9.04 2.04 3.34
CA ILE A 67 -8.96 1.32 2.06
C ILE A 67 -8.31 2.22 1.00
N THR A 68 -8.71 3.48 0.92
CA THR A 68 -8.17 4.47 -0.02
C THR A 68 -6.68 4.71 0.22
N LEU A 69 -6.27 4.88 1.48
CA LEU A 69 -4.86 5.04 1.86
C LEU A 69 -4.03 3.82 1.49
N ARG A 70 -4.56 2.62 1.70
CA ARG A 70 -3.90 1.39 1.30
C ARG A 70 -3.74 1.30 -0.22
N ARG A 71 -4.73 1.78 -0.99
CA ARG A 71 -4.65 1.85 -2.45
C ARG A 71 -3.53 2.79 -2.90
N ILE A 72 -3.40 3.95 -2.28
CA ILE A 72 -2.30 4.90 -2.54
C ILE A 72 -0.93 4.24 -2.35
N CYS A 73 -0.75 3.44 -1.29
CA CYS A 73 0.50 2.71 -1.10
C CYS A 73 0.79 1.72 -2.23
N TRP A 74 -0.24 1.04 -2.76
CA TRP A 74 -0.08 0.15 -3.92
C TRP A 74 0.27 0.90 -5.19
N ASP A 75 -0.43 1.99 -5.47
CA ASP A 75 -0.19 2.82 -6.65
C ASP A 75 1.25 3.39 -6.62
N TYR A 76 1.74 3.80 -5.43
CA TYR A 76 3.14 4.19 -5.25
C TYR A 76 4.13 3.07 -5.64
N LEU A 77 3.89 1.83 -5.17
CA LEU A 77 4.77 0.71 -5.51
C LEU A 77 4.74 0.40 -7.02
N GLU A 78 3.57 0.51 -7.65
CA GLU A 78 3.39 0.29 -9.08
C GLU A 78 4.12 1.37 -9.91
N GLU A 79 3.91 2.65 -9.61
CA GLU A 79 4.57 3.78 -10.28
C GLU A 79 6.09 3.71 -10.16
N LYS A 80 6.60 3.31 -8.98
CA LYS A 80 8.03 3.15 -8.74
C LYS A 80 8.60 1.84 -9.28
N LYS A 81 7.77 0.97 -9.88
CA LYS A 81 8.16 -0.37 -10.38
C LYS A 81 8.82 -1.23 -9.29
N LEU A 82 8.35 -1.08 -8.05
CA LEU A 82 8.82 -1.82 -6.88
C LEU A 82 8.05 -3.13 -6.67
N LEU A 83 6.96 -3.32 -7.41
CA LEU A 83 6.25 -4.59 -7.47
C LEU A 83 7.11 -5.65 -8.15
N ILE A 84 7.55 -6.63 -7.38
CA ILE A 84 8.22 -7.81 -7.91
C ILE A 84 7.16 -8.67 -8.58
N THR A 85 7.13 -8.65 -9.91
CA THR A 85 6.41 -9.64 -10.69
C THR A 85 7.24 -10.91 -10.72
N SER A 86 6.79 -11.95 -10.02
CA SER A 86 7.32 -13.29 -10.24
C SER A 86 7.05 -13.66 -11.70
N LYS A 87 8.11 -13.91 -12.50
CA LYS A 87 7.99 -14.57 -13.80
C LYS A 87 7.58 -16.02 -13.54
N VAL A 88 6.31 -16.24 -13.21
CA VAL A 88 5.75 -17.58 -13.09
C VAL A 88 5.67 -18.14 -14.51
N ARG A 89 6.63 -18.99 -14.89
CA ARG A 89 6.47 -19.85 -16.06
C ARG A 89 5.37 -20.85 -15.70
N SER A 90 4.24 -20.79 -16.40
CA SER A 90 3.23 -21.85 -16.31
C SER A 90 3.90 -23.19 -16.53
N LEU A 91 3.78 -24.11 -15.57
CA LEU A 91 4.20 -25.51 -15.72
C LEU A 91 3.26 -26.29 -16.64
N PHE A 92 2.10 -25.71 -16.97
CA PHE A 92 1.12 -26.29 -17.88
C PHE A 92 1.18 -25.56 -19.22
N PRO A 93 1.65 -26.21 -20.30
CA PRO A 93 1.55 -25.65 -21.64
C PRO A 93 0.08 -25.51 -22.06
N LYS A 94 -0.21 -24.44 -22.82
CA LYS A 94 -1.53 -24.21 -23.47
C LYS A 94 -1.80 -25.23 -24.56
#